data_AF-A0A9P9LPV5-F1
#
_entry.id   AF-A0A9P9LPV5-F1
#
_cell.length_a   1.000
_cell.length_b   1.000
_cell.length_c   1.000
_cell.angle_alpha   90.00
_cell.angle_beta   90.00
_cell.angle_gamma   90.00
#
_symmetry.space_group_name_H-M   'P 1'
#
loop_
_entity.id
_entity.type
_entity.pdbx_description
1 polymer ?
#
loop_
_entity_poly.entity_id
_entity_poly.type
_entity_poly.pdbx_seq_one_letter_code
_entity_poly.pdbx_strand_id
1 'polypeptide(L)'
;MPYQLLSSEEVLERGITLPPDIPSHIHLKVIAISRLASPYPPPNLHMVENETILNLWEEHMDKVPLSDARLKKKEIQLMDMNRLQYDVQEGENIIFVDDKTNETVLVVVQNLMNDPKIVAVMNGVCIDQLNKTSLLMRLDDAGRMASVGYTSGQHSTGQLLWGKSLKEKNNAEQAYKISCIFAHSWQNALNVLPQDVYDGVVKEYEVTKLGPPSGSISVNYERHIHNEKNLNKYCVSHTTARSHPPEFGGNFYNAAYGIRVPGRIDQLVAWAGSDYHGTSLANVDLVDPKPSFHQSGLAFLLSNRLVDSHKKTERKRKAGVLDNKDFFDPAEGPDSVAFNNKEEIRPKPRAVLPIRKPIKDRGADKVYSKQRIETFHLPADHPYKRWTKKQMIAELDTRNENGKPLIFNSSKKNVGMMYLLLKNDGDEVSVTYADPPRAESGSKSIAGTKDETEEGEYDAADDDWKEEEEDD
;
A
#
# COMPACT_ATOMS: atom_id res chain seq x y z
N MET A 1 -30.42 -13.24 20.26
CA MET A 1 -29.69 -13.63 19.03
C MET A 1 -28.61 -12.59 18.81
N PRO A 2 -27.40 -12.95 18.34
CA PRO A 2 -26.29 -12.00 18.18
C PRO A 2 -26.54 -10.94 17.09
N TYR A 3 -27.62 -11.08 16.33
CA TYR A 3 -28.06 -10.14 15.30
C TYR A 3 -29.60 -10.16 15.18
N GLN A 4 -30.13 -9.14 14.50
CA GLN A 4 -31.55 -8.97 14.18
C GLN A 4 -31.70 -8.54 12.71
N LEU A 5 -32.52 -9.26 11.95
CA LEU A 5 -32.97 -8.79 10.63
C LEU A 5 -34.01 -7.68 10.86
N LEU A 6 -33.78 -6.50 10.25
CA LEU A 6 -34.66 -5.36 10.40
C LEU A 6 -35.75 -5.35 9.32
N SER A 7 -36.96 -5.00 9.70
CA SER A 7 -38.06 -4.65 8.80
C SER A 7 -37.81 -3.28 8.16
N SER A 8 -38.53 -2.97 7.08
CA SER A 8 -38.44 -1.65 6.43
C SER A 8 -38.81 -0.50 7.36
N GLU A 9 -39.76 -0.71 8.28
CA GLU A 9 -40.14 0.27 9.30
C GLU A 9 -39.00 0.51 10.29
N GLU A 10 -38.38 -0.56 10.82
CA GLU A 10 -37.25 -0.44 11.73
C GLU A 10 -36.01 0.20 11.08
N VAL A 11 -35.78 -0.04 9.78
CA VAL A 11 -34.70 0.62 9.02
C VAL A 11 -34.93 2.14 8.99
N LEU A 12 -36.16 2.58 8.72
CA LEU A 12 -36.53 3.99 8.70
C LEU A 12 -36.46 4.62 10.10
N GLU A 13 -36.97 3.93 11.12
CA GLU A 13 -36.94 4.39 12.52
C GLU A 13 -35.51 4.57 13.05
N ARG A 14 -34.58 3.74 12.60
CA ARG A 14 -33.17 3.83 12.95
C ARG A 14 -32.40 4.87 12.14
N GLY A 15 -33.04 5.56 11.19
CA GLY A 15 -32.41 6.56 10.34
C GLY A 15 -31.40 6.00 9.35
N ILE A 16 -31.52 4.71 9.00
CA ILE A 16 -30.62 4.06 8.04
C ILE A 16 -31.11 4.39 6.62
N THR A 17 -30.33 5.19 5.90
CA THR A 17 -30.66 5.58 4.52
C THR A 17 -30.20 4.50 3.55
N LEU A 18 -31.17 3.81 2.95
CA LEU A 18 -30.91 2.91 1.82
C LEU A 18 -30.63 3.71 0.54
N PRO A 19 -29.86 3.14 -0.40
CA PRO A 19 -29.68 3.73 -1.72
C PRO A 19 -31.04 3.91 -2.42
N PRO A 20 -31.28 5.03 -3.12
CA PRO A 20 -32.56 5.29 -3.79
C PRO A 20 -32.80 4.43 -5.03
N ASP A 21 -31.73 4.05 -5.74
CA ASP A 21 -31.79 3.42 -7.07
C ASP A 21 -31.18 2.01 -7.08
N ILE A 22 -31.60 1.16 -6.14
CA ILE A 22 -31.13 -0.23 -6.05
C ILE A 22 -31.55 -0.98 -7.32
N PRO A 23 -30.61 -1.62 -8.06
CA PRO A 23 -30.94 -2.40 -9.23
C PRO A 23 -31.95 -3.51 -8.91
N SER A 24 -32.90 -3.76 -9.82
CA SER A 24 -34.01 -4.70 -9.59
C SER A 24 -33.61 -6.16 -9.33
N HIS A 25 -32.39 -6.55 -9.69
CA HIS A 25 -31.83 -7.88 -9.45
C HIS A 25 -31.16 -8.00 -8.06
N ILE A 26 -31.03 -6.89 -7.32
CA ILE A 26 -30.42 -6.84 -5.99
C ILE A 26 -31.52 -6.61 -4.95
N HIS A 27 -31.60 -7.54 -4.00
CA HIS A 27 -32.46 -7.43 -2.83
C HIS A 27 -31.59 -7.25 -1.59
N LEU A 28 -31.56 -6.03 -1.05
CA LEU A 28 -30.79 -5.70 0.16
C LEU A 28 -31.58 -6.05 1.42
N LYS A 29 -30.95 -6.80 2.31
CA LYS A 29 -31.38 -6.99 3.71
C LYS A 29 -30.60 -6.02 4.60
N VAL A 30 -31.19 -5.60 5.71
CA VAL A 30 -30.47 -4.86 6.75
C VAL A 30 -30.44 -5.67 8.03
N ILE A 31 -29.24 -5.92 8.55
CA ILE A 31 -29.03 -6.71 9.77
C ILE A 31 -28.35 -5.82 10.82
N ALA A 32 -29.01 -5.62 11.96
CA ALA A 32 -28.38 -5.07 13.14
C ALA A 32 -27.55 -6.16 13.84
N ILE A 33 -26.28 -5.90 14.11
CA ILE A 33 -25.36 -6.87 14.70
C ILE A 33 -24.51 -6.24 15.79
N SER A 34 -24.32 -6.96 16.90
CA SER A 34 -23.52 -6.45 18.03
C SER A 34 -22.03 -6.65 17.80
N ARG A 35 -21.22 -5.62 18.05
CA ARG A 35 -19.75 -5.75 18.08
C ARG A 35 -19.30 -6.78 19.12
N LEU A 36 -18.33 -7.62 18.76
CA LEU A 36 -17.74 -8.60 19.68
C LEU A 36 -16.91 -7.92 20.77
N ALA A 37 -16.97 -8.47 21.99
CA ALA A 37 -16.08 -8.05 23.09
C ALA A 37 -14.61 -8.37 22.80
N SER A 38 -14.36 -9.46 22.07
CA SER A 38 -13.04 -9.85 21.56
C SER A 38 -13.17 -10.19 20.08
N PRO A 39 -12.42 -9.55 19.17
CA PRO A 39 -12.54 -9.79 17.75
C PRO A 39 -12.30 -11.26 17.40
N TYR A 40 -13.09 -11.77 16.46
CA TYR A 40 -12.93 -13.09 15.92
C TYR A 40 -13.15 -13.09 14.40
N PRO A 41 -12.18 -13.53 13.59
CA PRO A 41 -10.93 -14.19 14.00
C PRO A 41 -9.93 -13.28 14.74
N PRO A 42 -9.00 -13.82 15.55
CA PRO A 42 -8.17 -12.99 16.42
C PRO A 42 -7.20 -12.09 15.63
N PRO A 43 -6.92 -10.86 16.12
CA PRO A 43 -5.95 -9.98 15.48
C PRO A 43 -4.56 -10.60 15.38
N ASN A 44 -3.82 -10.22 14.33
CA ASN A 44 -2.45 -10.64 14.03
C ASN A 44 -2.26 -12.13 13.66
N LEU A 45 -3.32 -12.85 13.33
CA LEU A 45 -3.25 -14.24 12.88
C LEU A 45 -3.69 -14.39 11.42
N HIS A 46 -3.04 -15.29 10.70
CA HIS A 46 -3.57 -15.81 9.45
C HIS A 46 -4.64 -16.85 9.74
N MET A 47 -5.71 -16.81 8.97
CA MET A 47 -6.80 -17.78 9.08
C MET A 47 -6.80 -18.73 7.90
N VAL A 48 -7.16 -19.98 8.14
CA VAL A 48 -7.32 -21.02 7.12
C VAL A 48 -8.61 -21.80 7.36
N GLU A 49 -9.24 -22.24 6.27
CA GLU A 49 -10.57 -22.89 6.34
C GLU A 49 -10.51 -24.37 6.74
N ASN A 50 -9.38 -25.03 6.53
CA ASN A 50 -9.23 -26.46 6.80
C ASN A 50 -7.75 -26.86 6.95
N GLU A 51 -7.55 -28.08 7.43
CA GLU A 51 -6.25 -28.70 7.69
C GLU A 51 -5.37 -28.78 6.43
N THR A 52 -5.95 -28.98 5.25
CA THR A 52 -5.18 -29.03 4.00
C THR A 52 -4.48 -27.70 3.74
N ILE A 53 -5.20 -26.59 3.93
CA ILE A 53 -4.64 -25.24 3.77
C ILE A 53 -3.64 -24.94 4.90
N LEU A 54 -3.93 -25.36 6.14
CA LEU A 54 -3.00 -25.18 7.26
C LEU A 54 -1.63 -25.79 6.94
N ASN A 55 -1.61 -27.08 6.62
CA ASN A 55 -0.37 -27.83 6.34
C ASN A 55 0.41 -27.21 5.17
N LEU A 56 -0.30 -26.81 4.10
CA LEU A 56 0.30 -26.14 2.94
C LEU A 56 1.05 -24.86 3.36
N TRP A 57 0.41 -24.02 4.16
CA TRP A 57 0.97 -22.73 4.54
C TRP A 57 2.00 -22.81 5.64
N GLU A 58 1.90 -23.75 6.57
CA GLU A 58 2.97 -24.02 7.53
C GLU A 58 4.25 -24.45 6.80
N GLU A 59 4.15 -25.37 5.84
CA GLU A 59 5.28 -25.79 5.01
C GLU A 59 5.86 -24.62 4.21
N HIS A 60 5.00 -23.79 3.59
CA HIS A 60 5.44 -22.60 2.86
C HIS A 60 6.16 -21.61 3.77
N MET A 61 5.54 -21.28 4.91
CA MET A 61 6.07 -20.31 5.85
C MET A 61 7.41 -20.79 6.41
N ASP A 62 7.62 -22.08 6.68
CA ASP A 62 8.91 -22.59 7.13
C ASP A 62 10.03 -22.40 6.10
N LYS A 63 9.72 -22.61 4.82
CA LYS A 63 10.70 -22.57 3.73
C LYS A 63 11.01 -21.16 3.24
N VAL A 64 10.05 -20.23 3.28
CA VAL A 64 10.19 -18.91 2.68
C VAL A 64 10.56 -17.87 3.74
N PRO A 65 11.72 -17.21 3.62
CA PRO A 65 12.08 -16.11 4.52
C PRO A 65 11.25 -14.87 4.19
N LEU A 66 10.94 -14.08 5.23
CA LEU A 66 10.35 -12.75 5.03
C LEU A 66 11.33 -11.82 4.31
N SER A 67 10.77 -10.92 3.50
CA SER A 67 11.49 -9.88 2.77
C SER A 67 12.22 -8.92 3.71
N ASP A 68 11.64 -8.66 4.89
CA ASP A 68 12.27 -7.98 6.01
C ASP A 68 12.53 -8.96 7.16
N ALA A 69 13.79 -9.35 7.33
CA ALA A 69 14.22 -10.29 8.37
C ALA A 69 13.99 -9.81 9.81
N ARG A 70 13.64 -8.53 10.03
CA ARG A 70 13.29 -8.00 11.35
C ARG A 70 11.87 -8.35 11.77
N LEU A 71 11.01 -8.69 10.81
CA LEU A 71 9.63 -9.06 11.06
C LEU A 71 9.56 -10.51 11.58
N LYS A 72 8.55 -10.78 12.40
CA LYS A 72 8.21 -12.14 12.82
C LYS A 72 7.12 -12.69 11.91
N LYS A 73 7.26 -13.97 11.54
CA LYS A 73 6.19 -14.70 10.85
C LYS A 73 4.95 -14.71 11.74
N LYS A 74 3.79 -14.50 11.13
CA LYS A 74 2.50 -14.54 11.81
C LYS A 74 2.06 -15.99 11.92
N GLU A 75 1.44 -16.33 13.05
CA GLU A 75 0.87 -17.65 13.27
C GLU A 75 -0.35 -17.87 12.35
N ILE A 76 -0.60 -19.14 12.03
CA ILE A 76 -1.72 -19.58 11.20
C ILE A 76 -2.68 -20.36 12.11
N GLN A 77 -3.98 -20.11 11.98
CA GLN A 77 -4.99 -20.74 12.80
C GLN A 77 -6.17 -21.24 11.94
N LEU A 78 -6.68 -22.42 12.28
CA LEU A 78 -7.92 -22.95 11.72
C LEU A 78 -9.13 -22.11 12.13
N MET A 79 -10.02 -21.89 11.17
CA MET A 79 -11.30 -21.24 11.41
C MET A 79 -12.23 -22.14 12.23
N ASP A 80 -12.59 -21.70 13.43
CA ASP A 80 -13.74 -22.22 14.17
C ASP A 80 -15.01 -21.44 13.79
N MET A 81 -15.88 -22.08 13.03
CA MET A 81 -17.13 -21.51 12.54
C MET A 81 -18.14 -21.19 13.67
N ASN A 82 -18.05 -21.87 14.82
CA ASN A 82 -18.99 -21.67 15.94
C ASN A 82 -18.76 -20.35 16.68
N ARG A 83 -17.64 -19.68 16.42
CA ARG A 83 -17.29 -18.38 17.02
C ARG A 83 -17.70 -17.19 16.17
N LEU A 84 -18.18 -17.43 14.95
CA LEU A 84 -18.76 -16.39 14.09
C LEU A 84 -20.17 -16.03 14.59
N GLN A 85 -20.52 -14.75 14.48
CA GLN A 85 -21.90 -14.29 14.69
C GLN A 85 -22.73 -14.46 13.41
N TYR A 86 -22.09 -14.37 12.24
CA TYR A 86 -22.76 -14.49 10.95
C TYR A 86 -21.81 -15.04 9.87
N ASP A 87 -22.33 -15.93 9.03
CA ASP A 87 -21.66 -16.43 7.82
C ASP A 87 -22.57 -16.16 6.63
N VAL A 88 -22.13 -15.27 5.73
CA VAL A 88 -22.98 -14.77 4.64
C VAL A 88 -23.28 -15.88 3.63
N GLN A 89 -24.56 -16.13 3.39
CA GLN A 89 -24.98 -17.19 2.47
C GLN A 89 -24.93 -16.75 1.00
N GLU A 90 -24.99 -17.73 0.10
CA GLU A 90 -25.07 -17.47 -1.33
C GLU A 90 -26.33 -16.69 -1.70
N GLY A 91 -26.18 -15.68 -2.56
CA GLY A 91 -27.27 -14.82 -3.00
C GLY A 91 -27.73 -13.78 -1.97
N GLU A 92 -27.15 -13.75 -0.77
CA GLU A 92 -27.46 -12.71 0.21
C GLU A 92 -26.71 -11.41 -0.08
N ASN A 93 -27.49 -10.33 -0.24
CA ASN A 93 -27.00 -8.96 -0.26
C ASN A 93 -27.44 -8.30 1.04
N ILE A 94 -26.48 -7.82 1.84
CA ILE A 94 -26.73 -7.42 3.22
C ILE A 94 -25.98 -6.12 3.52
N ILE A 95 -26.68 -5.19 4.15
CA ILE A 95 -26.09 -4.08 4.90
C ILE A 95 -26.11 -4.48 6.38
N PHE A 96 -24.94 -4.62 6.98
CA PHE A 96 -24.80 -4.78 8.41
C PHE A 96 -24.65 -3.40 9.06
N VAL A 97 -25.39 -3.17 10.13
CA VAL A 97 -25.28 -1.98 10.98
C VAL A 97 -24.96 -2.38 12.42
N ASP A 98 -24.21 -1.56 13.14
CA ASP A 98 -23.97 -1.77 14.57
C ASP A 98 -25.29 -1.59 15.33
N ASP A 99 -25.60 -2.54 16.22
CA ASP A 99 -26.87 -2.58 16.93
C ASP A 99 -27.09 -1.42 17.91
N LYS A 100 -26.03 -0.72 18.32
CA LYS A 100 -26.07 0.40 19.27
C LYS A 100 -25.96 1.76 18.58
N THR A 101 -25.09 1.87 17.58
CA THR A 101 -24.83 3.17 16.91
C THR A 101 -25.63 3.35 15.64
N ASN A 102 -26.20 2.27 15.08
CA ASN A 102 -26.81 2.22 13.74
C ASN A 102 -25.85 2.61 12.60
N GLU A 103 -24.54 2.74 12.85
CA GLU A 103 -23.57 3.00 11.79
C GLU A 103 -23.40 1.76 10.90
N THR A 104 -23.20 1.96 9.60
CA THR A 104 -22.85 0.87 8.69
C THR A 104 -21.52 0.24 9.13
N VAL A 105 -21.44 -1.10 9.17
CA VAL A 105 -20.21 -1.82 9.57
C VAL A 105 -19.64 -2.64 8.43
N LEU A 106 -20.51 -3.20 7.59
CA LEU A 106 -20.16 -4.04 6.46
C LEU A 106 -21.31 -4.01 5.44
N VAL A 107 -21.00 -3.91 4.16
CA VAL A 107 -21.97 -4.11 3.08
C VAL A 107 -21.45 -5.24 2.20
N VAL A 108 -22.30 -6.20 1.88
CA VAL A 108 -22.00 -7.30 0.97
C VAL A 108 -23.04 -7.32 -0.13
N VAL A 109 -22.60 -7.28 -1.38
CA VAL A 109 -23.47 -7.39 -2.57
C VAL A 109 -22.85 -8.41 -3.52
N GLN A 110 -23.65 -9.36 -3.97
CA GLN A 110 -23.30 -10.39 -4.93
C GLN A 110 -24.00 -10.09 -6.26
N ASN A 111 -23.36 -10.48 -7.36
CA ASN A 111 -23.82 -10.18 -8.72
C ASN A 111 -24.00 -8.66 -8.94
N LEU A 112 -23.03 -7.84 -8.51
CA LEU A 112 -23.12 -6.38 -8.63
C LEU A 112 -23.33 -5.92 -10.07
N MET A 113 -22.58 -6.51 -11.01
CA MET A 113 -22.66 -6.18 -12.43
C MET A 113 -23.82 -6.93 -13.10
N ASN A 114 -24.08 -8.17 -12.66
CA ASN A 114 -25.08 -9.07 -13.23
C ASN A 114 -24.93 -9.28 -14.76
N ASP A 115 -23.71 -9.05 -15.27
CA ASP A 115 -23.32 -9.36 -16.64
C ASP A 115 -21.94 -10.05 -16.62
N PRO A 116 -21.88 -11.36 -16.86
CA PRO A 116 -20.63 -12.11 -16.82
C PRO A 116 -19.61 -11.61 -17.86
N LYS A 117 -20.04 -10.98 -18.96
CA LYS A 117 -19.13 -10.41 -19.96
C LYS A 117 -18.43 -9.17 -19.43
N ILE A 118 -19.15 -8.29 -18.74
CA ILE A 118 -18.56 -7.11 -18.09
C ILE A 118 -17.56 -7.55 -17.02
N VAL A 119 -17.95 -8.49 -16.17
CA VAL A 119 -17.09 -9.04 -15.12
C VAL A 119 -15.82 -9.68 -15.71
N ALA A 120 -15.94 -10.44 -16.81
CA ALA A 120 -14.80 -11.01 -17.51
C ALA A 120 -13.85 -9.95 -18.08
N VAL A 121 -14.38 -8.86 -18.66
CA VAL A 121 -13.60 -7.73 -19.15
C VAL A 121 -12.85 -7.06 -17.99
N MET A 122 -13.52 -6.80 -16.87
CA MET A 122 -12.91 -6.21 -15.68
C MET A 122 -11.79 -7.07 -15.13
N ASN A 123 -12.01 -8.39 -15.04
CA ASN A 123 -10.97 -9.33 -14.63
C ASN A 123 -9.78 -9.31 -15.59
N GLY A 124 -10.02 -9.35 -16.91
CA GLY A 124 -8.96 -9.28 -17.92
C GLY A 124 -8.04 -8.06 -17.75
N VAL A 125 -8.63 -6.88 -17.46
CA VAL A 125 -7.88 -5.66 -17.15
C VAL A 125 -7.07 -5.79 -15.85
N CYS A 126 -7.65 -6.39 -14.81
CA CYS A 126 -6.97 -6.63 -13.54
C CYS A 126 -5.72 -7.53 -13.72
N ILE A 127 -5.86 -8.64 -14.44
CA ILE A 127 -4.76 -9.57 -14.68
C ILE A 127 -3.69 -8.94 -15.56
N ASP A 128 -4.07 -8.22 -16.63
CA ASP A 128 -3.12 -7.54 -17.50
C ASP A 128 -2.31 -6.48 -16.73
N GLN A 129 -2.97 -5.70 -15.86
CA GLN A 129 -2.28 -4.74 -14.99
C GLN A 129 -1.22 -5.42 -14.13
N LEU A 130 -1.59 -6.48 -13.43
CA LEU A 130 -0.65 -7.20 -12.58
C LEU A 130 0.48 -7.80 -13.40
N ASN A 131 0.20 -8.39 -14.56
CA ASN A 131 1.23 -8.96 -15.44
C ASN A 131 2.23 -7.94 -15.98
N LYS A 132 1.82 -6.68 -16.11
CA LYS A 132 2.64 -5.54 -16.51
C LYS A 132 3.29 -4.80 -15.34
N THR A 133 2.93 -5.11 -14.10
CA THR A 133 3.47 -4.45 -12.90
C THR A 133 4.84 -5.03 -12.48
N SER A 134 5.82 -4.16 -12.23
CA SER A 134 7.15 -4.52 -11.68
C SER A 134 7.21 -4.42 -10.17
N LEU A 135 6.48 -3.46 -9.59
CA LEU A 135 6.50 -3.16 -8.17
C LEU A 135 5.25 -3.73 -7.52
N LEU A 136 5.38 -4.93 -6.98
CA LEU A 136 4.37 -5.51 -6.11
C LEU A 136 4.46 -4.88 -4.73
N MET A 137 3.31 -4.55 -4.17
CA MET A 137 3.20 -4.16 -2.78
C MET A 137 3.15 -5.39 -1.89
N ARG A 138 3.48 -5.19 -0.60
CA ARG A 138 3.32 -6.20 0.45
C ARG A 138 4.01 -7.52 0.09
N LEU A 139 5.33 -7.48 -0.01
CA LEU A 139 6.15 -8.61 -0.46
C LEU A 139 6.07 -9.85 0.45
N ASP A 140 5.51 -9.72 1.65
CA ASP A 140 5.34 -10.81 2.62
C ASP A 140 3.89 -11.29 2.74
N ASP A 141 2.93 -10.59 2.13
CA ASP A 141 1.55 -11.06 2.05
C ASP A 141 1.41 -12.05 0.88
N ALA A 142 0.40 -12.93 0.96
CA ALA A 142 0.12 -13.87 -0.12
C ALA A 142 -0.32 -13.15 -1.40
N GLY A 143 -0.10 -13.81 -2.54
CA GLY A 143 -0.50 -13.29 -3.84
C GLY A 143 0.26 -12.06 -4.32
N ARG A 144 -0.44 -11.22 -5.08
CA ARG A 144 0.12 -10.06 -5.79
C ARG A 144 -0.85 -8.89 -5.68
N MET A 145 -0.33 -7.71 -5.34
CA MET A 145 -1.11 -6.47 -5.29
C MET A 145 -0.33 -5.32 -5.92
N ALA A 146 -1.03 -4.47 -6.67
CA ALA A 146 -0.49 -3.28 -7.29
C ALA A 146 -1.38 -2.07 -6.97
N SER A 147 -0.79 -0.96 -6.51
CA SER A 147 -1.50 0.32 -6.49
C SER A 147 -1.72 0.85 -7.91
N VAL A 148 -2.88 1.44 -8.11
CA VAL A 148 -3.29 2.15 -9.33
C VAL A 148 -3.86 3.52 -8.98
N GLY A 149 -3.95 4.42 -9.95
CA GLY A 149 -4.37 5.80 -9.70
C GLY A 149 -3.26 6.65 -9.09
N TYR A 150 -3.64 7.73 -8.42
CA TYR A 150 -2.72 8.57 -7.66
C TYR A 150 -2.20 7.85 -6.42
N THR A 151 -0.90 7.93 -6.18
CA THR A 151 -0.24 7.32 -5.03
C THR A 151 0.60 8.37 -4.30
N SER A 152 0.93 8.12 -3.03
CA SER A 152 1.84 8.97 -2.25
C SER A 152 3.30 8.95 -2.74
N GLY A 153 3.59 8.23 -3.83
CA GLY A 153 4.94 8.02 -4.32
C GLY A 153 5.85 7.29 -3.33
N GLN A 154 7.17 7.34 -3.59
CA GLN A 154 8.18 6.81 -2.68
C GLN A 154 8.24 7.65 -1.39
N HIS A 155 8.55 7.01 -0.26
CA HIS A 155 8.75 7.70 1.02
C HIS A 155 9.78 8.83 0.96
N SER A 156 10.85 8.64 0.18
CA SER A 156 11.93 9.60 0.01
C SER A 156 11.52 10.86 -0.76
N THR A 157 10.60 10.74 -1.72
CA THR A 157 10.18 11.87 -2.59
C THR A 157 8.91 12.53 -2.08
N GLY A 158 7.95 11.74 -1.58
CA GLY A 158 6.68 12.19 -1.02
C GLY A 158 5.86 13.05 -1.99
N GLN A 159 5.86 12.68 -3.26
CA GLN A 159 5.12 13.40 -4.30
C GLN A 159 3.88 12.59 -4.65
N LEU A 160 2.73 13.27 -4.72
CA LEU A 160 1.52 12.73 -5.34
C LEU A 160 1.83 12.50 -6.82
N LEU A 161 1.83 11.24 -7.24
CA LEU A 161 2.11 10.84 -8.62
C LEU A 161 1.17 9.70 -9.00
N TRP A 162 0.78 9.65 -10.27
CA TRP A 162 0.15 8.44 -10.81
C TRP A 162 1.08 7.24 -10.60
N GLY A 163 0.55 6.13 -10.13
CA GLY A 163 1.32 4.94 -9.81
C GLY A 163 2.12 4.45 -11.02
N LYS A 164 3.44 4.72 -11.04
CA LYS A 164 4.38 4.20 -12.05
C LYS A 164 4.76 2.74 -11.76
N SER A 165 3.80 1.93 -11.29
CA SER A 165 4.03 0.52 -10.94
C SER A 165 4.24 -0.38 -12.19
N LEU A 166 3.98 0.16 -13.38
CA LEU A 166 4.13 -0.52 -14.67
C LEU A 166 5.60 -0.64 -15.12
N LYS A 167 5.94 -1.80 -15.70
CA LYS A 167 7.26 -2.14 -16.26
C LYS A 167 7.64 -1.29 -17.48
N GLU A 168 6.64 -0.87 -18.25
CA GLU A 168 6.84 -0.19 -19.53
C GLU A 168 6.72 1.33 -19.37
N LYS A 169 7.67 2.05 -19.96
CA LYS A 169 7.61 3.50 -20.09
C LYS A 169 6.56 3.80 -21.17
N ASN A 170 5.46 4.45 -20.80
CA ASN A 170 4.31 4.80 -21.63
C ASN A 170 3.26 3.67 -21.80
N ASN A 171 2.26 3.67 -20.91
CA ASN A 171 1.15 2.71 -20.96
C ASN A 171 -0.19 3.42 -20.69
N ALA A 172 -0.41 4.54 -21.38
CA ALA A 172 -1.63 5.34 -21.28
C ALA A 172 -2.89 4.50 -21.55
N GLU A 173 -2.80 3.54 -22.48
CA GLU A 173 -3.90 2.61 -22.79
C GLU A 173 -4.31 1.78 -21.55
N GLN A 174 -3.35 1.17 -20.85
CA GLN A 174 -3.66 0.39 -19.64
C GLN A 174 -4.16 1.28 -18.51
N ALA A 175 -3.58 2.47 -18.34
CA ALA A 175 -4.07 3.44 -17.36
C ALA A 175 -5.53 3.83 -17.64
N TYR A 176 -5.89 4.06 -18.91
CA TYR A 176 -7.26 4.32 -19.33
C TYR A 176 -8.20 3.13 -19.03
N LYS A 177 -7.81 1.90 -19.40
CA LYS A 177 -8.60 0.69 -19.08
C LYS A 177 -8.87 0.55 -17.58
N ILE A 178 -7.84 0.79 -16.75
CA ILE A 178 -7.99 0.78 -15.29
C ILE A 178 -8.99 1.84 -14.84
N SER A 179 -8.83 3.09 -15.31
CA SER A 179 -9.74 4.18 -14.98
C SER A 179 -11.18 3.84 -15.36
N CYS A 180 -11.41 3.23 -16.52
CA CYS A 180 -12.74 2.77 -16.95
C CYS A 180 -13.34 1.73 -15.99
N ILE A 181 -12.60 0.68 -15.62
CA ILE A 181 -13.15 -0.37 -14.74
C ILE A 181 -13.34 0.13 -13.31
N PHE A 182 -12.49 1.05 -12.83
CA PHE A 182 -12.65 1.68 -11.52
C PHE A 182 -13.86 2.59 -11.50
N ALA A 183 -14.04 3.44 -12.51
CA ALA A 183 -15.20 4.30 -12.65
C ALA A 183 -16.48 3.45 -12.74
N HIS A 184 -16.50 2.45 -13.64
CA HIS A 184 -17.67 1.59 -13.81
C HIS A 184 -18.03 0.82 -12.54
N SER A 185 -17.03 0.24 -11.85
CA SER A 185 -17.25 -0.45 -10.58
C SER A 185 -17.74 0.48 -9.48
N TRP A 186 -17.22 1.71 -9.43
CA TRP A 186 -17.61 2.69 -8.42
C TRP A 186 -19.03 3.20 -8.65
N GLN A 187 -19.40 3.55 -9.88
CA GLN A 187 -20.76 4.00 -10.20
C GLN A 187 -21.81 2.93 -9.89
N ASN A 188 -21.52 1.66 -10.18
CA ASN A 188 -22.43 0.57 -9.77
C ASN A 188 -22.47 0.37 -8.25
N ALA A 189 -21.33 0.55 -7.56
CA ALA A 189 -21.29 0.51 -6.09
C ALA A 189 -22.17 1.61 -5.47
N LEU A 190 -22.16 2.83 -6.00
CA LEU A 190 -22.98 3.94 -5.49
C LEU A 190 -24.49 3.63 -5.51
N ASN A 191 -24.95 2.76 -6.40
CA ASN A 191 -26.36 2.36 -6.46
C ASN A 191 -26.77 1.41 -5.32
N VAL A 192 -25.81 0.83 -4.60
CA VAL A 192 -26.05 -0.22 -3.59
C VAL A 192 -25.44 0.10 -2.23
N LEU A 193 -24.53 1.07 -2.16
CA LEU A 193 -23.91 1.51 -0.92
C LEU A 193 -24.77 2.54 -0.20
N PRO A 194 -24.99 2.39 1.12
CA PRO A 194 -25.56 3.45 1.94
C PRO A 194 -24.75 4.74 1.82
N GLN A 195 -25.43 5.87 1.95
CA GLN A 195 -24.81 7.17 1.74
C GLN A 195 -23.61 7.45 2.67
N ASP A 196 -23.68 7.00 3.93
CA ASP A 196 -22.60 7.16 4.90
C ASP A 196 -21.30 6.45 4.50
N VAL A 197 -21.37 5.45 3.61
CA VAL A 197 -20.19 4.69 3.14
C VAL A 197 -19.31 5.54 2.23
N TYR A 198 -19.90 6.40 1.40
CA TYR A 198 -19.18 7.23 0.42
C TYR A 198 -19.19 8.73 0.74
N ASP A 199 -19.99 9.16 1.72
CA ASP A 199 -19.98 10.53 2.21
C ASP A 199 -18.58 10.92 2.73
N GLY A 200 -18.12 12.12 2.35
CA GLY A 200 -16.79 12.64 2.68
C GLY A 200 -15.67 12.17 1.73
N VAL A 201 -15.69 10.91 1.28
CA VAL A 201 -14.70 10.38 0.31
C VAL A 201 -14.79 11.12 -1.03
N VAL A 202 -16.02 11.36 -1.49
CA VAL A 202 -16.31 12.05 -2.76
C VAL A 202 -15.85 13.52 -2.71
N LYS A 203 -15.92 14.19 -1.55
CA LYS A 203 -15.69 15.63 -1.45
C LYS A 203 -14.23 16.03 -1.24
N GLU A 204 -13.43 15.21 -0.53
CA GLU A 204 -12.06 15.60 -0.17
C GLU A 204 -11.02 15.33 -1.25
N TYR A 205 -11.30 14.40 -2.18
CA TYR A 205 -10.39 13.99 -3.25
C TYR A 205 -11.11 13.90 -4.60
N GLU A 206 -11.87 14.93 -4.95
CA GLU A 206 -12.52 15.07 -6.24
C GLU A 206 -11.46 15.28 -7.35
N VAL A 207 -10.78 14.20 -7.74
CA VAL A 207 -9.85 14.21 -8.88
C VAL A 207 -10.57 13.76 -10.16
N THR A 208 -11.71 13.06 -10.03
CA THR A 208 -12.69 12.85 -11.10
C THR A 208 -14.11 12.68 -10.52
N LYS A 209 -15.16 13.13 -11.23
CA LYS A 209 -16.57 12.86 -10.86
C LYS A 209 -16.98 11.38 -11.06
N LEU A 210 -16.10 10.56 -11.66
CA LEU A 210 -16.45 9.25 -12.20
C LEU A 210 -15.99 8.09 -11.32
N GLY A 211 -14.99 8.30 -10.46
CA GLY A 211 -14.49 7.28 -9.55
C GLY A 211 -13.40 7.79 -8.60
N PRO A 212 -13.05 7.01 -7.57
CA PRO A 212 -12.03 7.39 -6.60
C PRO A 212 -10.66 7.48 -7.28
N PRO A 213 -9.80 8.38 -6.80
CA PRO A 213 -8.54 8.74 -7.46
C PRO A 213 -7.43 7.71 -7.30
N SER A 214 -7.62 6.74 -6.43
CA SER A 214 -6.60 5.76 -6.05
C SER A 214 -7.27 4.44 -5.68
N GLY A 215 -6.52 3.36 -5.86
CA GLY A 215 -6.92 2.06 -5.37
C GLY A 215 -5.85 1.02 -5.56
N SER A 216 -6.27 -0.23 -5.52
CA SER A 216 -5.41 -1.38 -5.75
C SER A 216 -6.10 -2.41 -6.61
N ILE A 217 -5.30 -3.16 -7.35
CA ILE A 217 -5.70 -4.37 -8.05
C ILE A 217 -4.91 -5.52 -7.45
N SER A 218 -5.57 -6.65 -7.24
CA SER A 218 -4.94 -7.80 -6.60
C SER A 218 -5.35 -9.13 -7.22
N VAL A 219 -4.46 -10.12 -7.04
CA VAL A 219 -4.69 -11.54 -7.31
C VAL A 219 -4.18 -12.35 -6.13
N ASN A 220 -5.04 -13.21 -5.59
CA ASN A 220 -4.79 -14.07 -4.43
C ASN A 220 -4.19 -13.29 -3.25
N TYR A 221 -4.53 -12.00 -3.13
CA TYR A 221 -4.03 -11.18 -2.04
C TYR A 221 -4.77 -11.56 -0.77
N GLU A 222 -4.01 -12.02 0.22
CA GLU A 222 -4.53 -12.47 1.50
C GLU A 222 -3.69 -11.89 2.61
N ARG A 223 -4.32 -11.61 3.74
CA ARG A 223 -3.66 -10.95 4.85
C ARG A 223 -4.29 -11.35 6.18
N HIS A 224 -3.42 -11.54 7.16
CA HIS A 224 -3.79 -11.77 8.56
C HIS A 224 -4.80 -10.73 9.06
N ILE A 225 -5.51 -11.04 10.15
CA ILE A 225 -6.45 -10.10 10.74
C ILE A 225 -5.71 -8.85 11.23
N HIS A 226 -6.10 -7.69 10.71
CA HIS A 226 -5.49 -6.40 10.98
C HIS A 226 -6.56 -5.31 10.92
N ASN A 227 -6.16 -4.09 11.22
CA ASN A 227 -6.90 -2.91 10.83
C ASN A 227 -5.93 -1.96 10.12
N GLU A 228 -6.48 -0.96 9.47
CA GLU A 228 -5.70 0.04 8.77
C GLU A 228 -6.26 1.43 8.98
N LYS A 229 -5.34 2.39 9.01
CA LYS A 229 -5.67 3.81 9.05
C LYS A 229 -5.69 4.31 7.62
N ASN A 230 -6.89 4.38 7.07
CA ASN A 230 -7.14 4.96 5.77
C ASN A 230 -7.63 6.39 5.92
N LEU A 231 -7.62 7.10 4.81
CA LEU A 231 -8.15 8.46 4.74
C LEU A 231 -9.67 8.46 4.64
N ASN A 232 -10.21 7.53 3.86
CA ASN A 232 -11.62 7.19 3.86
C ASN A 232 -11.96 6.31 5.08
N LYS A 233 -13.15 6.54 5.68
CA LYS A 233 -13.69 5.69 6.76
C LYS A 233 -13.90 4.26 6.27
N TYR A 234 -14.53 4.13 5.10
CA TYR A 234 -14.87 2.84 4.51
C TYR A 234 -14.02 2.52 3.30
N CYS A 235 -13.56 1.28 3.25
CA CYS A 235 -12.90 0.66 2.12
C CYS A 235 -13.93 -0.12 1.32
N VAL A 236 -13.74 -0.23 0.01
CA VAL A 236 -14.63 -1.00 -0.86
C VAL A 236 -13.77 -1.92 -1.72
N SER A 237 -14.17 -3.17 -1.88
CA SER A 237 -13.52 -4.13 -2.78
C SER A 237 -14.57 -4.77 -3.68
N HIS A 238 -14.15 -5.14 -4.88
CA HIS A 238 -14.96 -5.85 -5.85
C HIS A 238 -14.15 -7.01 -6.44
N THR A 239 -14.56 -8.23 -6.12
CA THR A 239 -14.00 -9.48 -6.64
C THR A 239 -14.55 -9.75 -8.03
N THR A 240 -13.68 -9.75 -9.04
CA THR A 240 -14.05 -9.88 -10.46
C THR A 240 -13.83 -11.29 -10.99
N ALA A 241 -13.03 -12.12 -10.32
CA ALA A 241 -12.98 -13.54 -10.61
C ALA A 241 -12.69 -14.35 -9.36
N ARG A 242 -13.25 -15.55 -9.35
CA ARG A 242 -12.92 -16.60 -8.40
C ARG A 242 -13.09 -17.96 -9.07
N SER A 243 -12.14 -18.86 -8.87
CA SER A 243 -12.07 -20.16 -9.56
C SER A 243 -12.53 -21.34 -8.70
N HIS A 244 -12.60 -21.16 -7.39
CA HIS A 244 -12.86 -22.24 -6.43
C HIS A 244 -13.90 -21.79 -5.40
N PRO A 245 -14.63 -22.74 -4.79
CA PRO A 245 -15.60 -22.46 -3.77
C PRO A 245 -14.97 -21.96 -2.44
N PRO A 246 -15.76 -21.45 -1.48
CA PRO A 246 -15.28 -20.85 -0.23
C PRO A 246 -14.36 -21.71 0.63
N GLU A 247 -14.50 -23.03 0.60
CA GLU A 247 -13.67 -23.97 1.38
C GLU A 247 -12.20 -23.99 0.94
N PHE A 248 -11.87 -23.40 -0.22
CA PHE A 248 -10.49 -23.20 -0.68
C PHE A 248 -9.83 -21.93 -0.10
N GLY A 249 -10.43 -21.27 0.88
CA GLY A 249 -9.89 -20.06 1.52
C GLY A 249 -10.12 -18.78 0.71
N GLY A 250 -9.29 -17.75 0.90
CA GLY A 250 -9.52 -16.43 0.27
C GLY A 250 -10.83 -15.74 0.67
N ASN A 251 -11.45 -16.09 1.80
CA ASN A 251 -12.67 -15.47 2.32
C ASN A 251 -12.35 -14.23 3.14
N PHE A 252 -13.25 -13.24 3.12
CA PHE A 252 -13.08 -12.01 3.88
C PHE A 252 -13.75 -12.12 5.25
N TYR A 253 -13.19 -11.45 6.26
CA TYR A 253 -13.80 -11.35 7.59
C TYR A 253 -13.87 -9.92 8.05
N ASN A 254 -15.01 -9.53 8.64
CA ASN A 254 -15.06 -8.43 9.59
C ASN A 254 -14.99 -9.03 11.00
N ALA A 255 -13.77 -9.13 11.51
CA ALA A 255 -13.47 -9.77 12.78
C ALA A 255 -14.01 -9.01 13.99
N ALA A 256 -14.23 -7.69 13.87
CA ALA A 256 -14.83 -6.90 14.94
C ALA A 256 -16.28 -7.32 15.26
N TYR A 257 -16.99 -7.90 14.29
CA TYR A 257 -18.38 -8.34 14.39
C TYR A 257 -18.55 -9.85 14.14
N GLY A 258 -17.46 -10.62 14.08
CA GLY A 258 -17.55 -12.06 13.84
C GLY A 258 -18.26 -12.43 12.54
N ILE A 259 -18.11 -11.62 11.49
CA ILE A 259 -18.76 -11.86 10.19
C ILE A 259 -17.74 -12.49 9.23
N ARG A 260 -18.11 -13.63 8.65
CA ARG A 260 -17.42 -14.21 7.49
C ARG A 260 -18.19 -13.88 6.21
N VAL A 261 -17.46 -13.47 5.19
CA VAL A 261 -17.95 -13.28 3.83
C VAL A 261 -17.24 -14.29 2.91
N PRO A 262 -17.91 -15.41 2.58
CA PRO A 262 -17.42 -16.34 1.58
C PRO A 262 -17.15 -15.64 0.25
N GLY A 263 -15.93 -15.78 -0.27
CA GLY A 263 -15.52 -15.10 -1.50
C GLY A 263 -16.28 -15.63 -2.72
N ARG A 264 -16.75 -14.74 -3.59
CA ARG A 264 -17.52 -15.06 -4.80
C ARG A 264 -17.13 -14.17 -5.98
N ILE A 265 -17.44 -14.61 -7.19
CA ILE A 265 -17.33 -13.76 -8.39
C ILE A 265 -18.38 -12.64 -8.36
N ASP A 266 -18.06 -11.48 -8.91
CA ASP A 266 -18.96 -10.31 -8.97
C ASP A 266 -19.49 -9.90 -7.60
N GLN A 267 -18.61 -9.95 -6.59
CA GLN A 267 -18.94 -9.68 -5.19
C GLN A 267 -18.27 -8.39 -4.73
N LEU A 268 -19.10 -7.45 -4.28
CA LEU A 268 -18.69 -6.23 -3.61
C LEU A 268 -18.72 -6.42 -2.10
N VAL A 269 -17.68 -5.94 -1.43
CA VAL A 269 -17.60 -5.84 0.03
C VAL A 269 -17.11 -4.45 0.40
N ALA A 270 -17.89 -3.74 1.21
CA ALA A 270 -17.50 -2.46 1.81
C ALA A 270 -17.40 -2.58 3.33
N TRP A 271 -16.36 -2.06 3.95
CA TRP A 271 -16.12 -2.20 5.40
C TRP A 271 -15.38 -0.99 5.97
N ALA A 272 -15.53 -0.74 7.26
CA ALA A 272 -14.74 0.28 7.94
C ALA A 272 -13.28 -0.19 8.10
N GLY A 273 -12.30 0.53 7.53
CA GLY A 273 -10.90 0.12 7.57
C GLY A 273 -10.30 0.07 8.98
N SER A 274 -10.87 0.83 9.91
CA SER A 274 -10.49 0.87 11.32
C SER A 274 -10.89 -0.38 12.12
N ASP A 275 -11.88 -1.13 11.65
CA ASP A 275 -12.30 -2.38 12.28
C ASP A 275 -11.34 -3.50 11.94
N TYR A 276 -11.23 -4.50 12.83
CA TYR A 276 -10.41 -5.67 12.55
C TYR A 276 -11.02 -6.48 11.41
N HIS A 277 -10.23 -6.73 10.38
CA HIS A 277 -10.62 -7.47 9.19
C HIS A 277 -9.43 -8.21 8.59
N GLY A 278 -9.70 -9.12 7.66
CA GLY A 278 -8.64 -9.81 6.94
C GLY A 278 -9.20 -10.77 5.91
N THR A 279 -8.30 -11.47 5.23
CA THR A 279 -8.64 -12.46 4.21
C THR A 279 -7.90 -13.75 4.50
N SER A 280 -8.62 -14.87 4.64
CA SER A 280 -8.00 -16.18 4.93
C SER A 280 -7.02 -16.56 3.83
N LEU A 281 -5.98 -17.30 4.20
CA LEU A 281 -5.07 -17.88 3.23
C LEU A 281 -5.82 -18.90 2.34
N ALA A 282 -5.55 -18.91 1.03
CA ALA A 282 -6.18 -19.85 0.11
C ALA A 282 -5.37 -21.13 -0.08
N ASN A 283 -6.02 -22.17 -0.61
CA ASN A 283 -5.36 -23.39 -1.06
C ASN A 283 -4.59 -23.13 -2.36
N VAL A 284 -3.47 -22.39 -2.24
CA VAL A 284 -2.65 -21.96 -3.37
C VAL A 284 -1.18 -22.15 -3.05
N ASP A 285 -0.47 -22.87 -3.93
CA ASP A 285 0.98 -22.84 -3.92
C ASP A 285 1.47 -21.58 -4.65
N LEU A 286 2.05 -20.64 -3.90
CA LEU A 286 2.57 -19.40 -4.46
C LEU A 286 3.79 -19.59 -5.37
N VAL A 287 4.47 -20.73 -5.31
CA VAL A 287 5.61 -21.03 -6.19
C VAL A 287 5.19 -21.77 -7.46
N ASP A 288 3.97 -22.28 -7.52
CA ASP A 288 3.44 -22.94 -8.71
C ASP A 288 3.35 -21.92 -9.88
N PRO A 289 3.97 -22.18 -11.04
CA PRO A 289 3.80 -21.35 -12.22
C PRO A 289 2.36 -21.25 -12.74
N LYS A 290 1.48 -22.18 -12.33
CA LYS A 290 0.07 -22.28 -12.73
C LYS A 290 -0.79 -22.58 -11.51
N PRO A 291 -0.92 -21.62 -10.56
CA PRO A 291 -1.66 -21.86 -9.32
C PRO A 291 -3.07 -22.35 -9.63
N SER A 292 -3.49 -23.41 -8.95
CA SER A 292 -4.83 -23.98 -9.07
C SER A 292 -5.89 -22.95 -8.64
N PHE A 293 -5.64 -22.24 -7.55
CA PHE A 293 -6.54 -21.22 -7.03
C PHE A 293 -6.28 -19.83 -7.63
N HIS A 294 -7.38 -19.17 -7.94
CA HIS A 294 -7.43 -17.83 -8.49
C HIS A 294 -8.60 -17.06 -7.89
N GLN A 295 -8.30 -15.91 -7.29
CA GLN A 295 -9.21 -14.83 -6.91
C GLN A 295 -8.58 -13.51 -7.33
N SER A 296 -9.34 -12.64 -7.98
CA SER A 296 -8.86 -11.33 -8.43
C SER A 296 -9.91 -10.26 -8.20
N GLY A 297 -9.46 -9.02 -8.13
CA GLY A 297 -10.37 -7.89 -7.96
C GLY A 297 -9.67 -6.56 -7.90
N LEU A 298 -10.48 -5.55 -7.64
CA LEU A 298 -10.05 -4.18 -7.40
C LEU A 298 -10.57 -3.70 -6.05
N ALA A 299 -9.86 -2.77 -5.43
CA ALA A 299 -10.26 -2.16 -4.18
C ALA A 299 -9.98 -0.66 -4.15
N PHE A 300 -10.88 0.05 -3.48
CA PHE A 300 -10.93 1.48 -3.30
C PHE A 300 -10.49 1.81 -1.88
N LEU A 301 -9.22 2.21 -1.77
CA LEU A 301 -8.50 2.40 -0.51
C LEU A 301 -7.68 3.68 -0.65
N LEU A 302 -8.00 4.72 0.14
CA LEU A 302 -7.22 5.96 0.12
C LEU A 302 -6.19 5.92 1.23
N SER A 303 -4.92 5.91 0.84
CA SER A 303 -3.81 6.00 1.79
C SER A 303 -3.89 7.31 2.57
N ASN A 304 -3.74 7.22 3.90
CA ASN A 304 -3.65 8.38 4.79
C ASN A 304 -2.51 9.35 4.42
N ARG A 305 -1.53 8.91 3.62
CA ARG A 305 -0.41 9.74 3.14
C ARG A 305 -0.76 10.60 1.93
N LEU A 306 -1.94 10.41 1.32
CA LEU A 306 -2.34 11.18 0.14
C LEU A 306 -2.46 12.67 0.46
N VAL A 307 -3.01 13.05 1.63
CA VAL A 307 -3.12 14.45 2.08
C VAL A 307 -1.75 15.13 2.07
N ASP A 308 -0.78 14.53 2.77
CA ASP A 308 0.54 15.12 2.93
C ASP A 308 1.31 15.16 1.61
N SER A 309 1.14 14.11 0.79
CA SER A 309 1.76 14.03 -0.53
C SER A 309 1.18 15.09 -1.47
N HIS A 310 -0.13 15.33 -1.41
CA HIS A 310 -0.80 16.38 -2.17
C HIS A 310 -0.32 17.77 -1.74
N LYS A 311 -0.33 18.07 -0.42
CA LYS A 311 0.20 19.34 0.12
C LYS A 311 1.64 19.59 -0.30
N LYS A 312 2.50 18.56 -0.26
CA LYS A 312 3.90 18.65 -0.65
C LYS A 312 4.06 18.85 -2.16
N THR A 313 3.24 18.19 -2.96
CA THR A 313 3.15 18.40 -4.41
C THR A 313 2.77 19.84 -4.74
N GLU A 314 1.71 20.39 -4.12
CA GLU A 314 1.27 21.77 -4.37
C GLU A 314 2.33 22.79 -3.98
N ARG A 315 3.04 22.60 -2.86
CA ARG A 315 4.17 23.46 -2.47
C ARG A 315 5.27 23.46 -3.53
N LYS A 316 5.63 22.28 -4.05
CA LYS A 316 6.65 22.16 -5.11
C LYS A 316 6.18 22.77 -6.43
N ARG A 317 4.89 22.64 -6.78
CA ARG A 317 4.29 23.26 -7.97
C ARG A 317 4.33 24.79 -7.87
N LYS A 318 3.92 25.35 -6.72
CA LYS A 318 4.00 26.80 -6.46
C LYS A 318 5.44 27.34 -6.49
N ALA A 319 6.41 26.52 -6.08
CA ALA A 319 7.83 26.86 -6.13
C ALA A 319 8.48 26.66 -7.52
N GLY A 320 7.74 26.24 -8.55
CA GLY A 320 8.29 25.97 -9.89
C GLY A 320 9.23 24.75 -9.96
N VAL A 321 9.22 23.89 -8.94
CA VAL A 321 10.11 22.72 -8.83
C VAL A 321 9.54 21.48 -9.54
N LEU A 322 8.23 21.46 -9.79
CA LEU A 322 7.55 20.39 -10.53
C LEU A 322 7.02 20.96 -11.85
N ASP A 323 7.34 20.29 -12.97
CA ASP A 323 6.75 20.58 -14.29
C ASP A 323 5.35 19.93 -14.36
N ASN A 324 4.39 20.61 -14.98
CA ASN A 324 3.03 20.09 -15.16
C ASN A 324 3.00 18.77 -15.94
N LYS A 325 4.03 18.51 -16.77
CA LYS A 325 4.20 17.25 -17.52
C LYS A 325 4.39 16.00 -16.65
N ASP A 326 4.66 16.17 -15.35
CA ASP A 326 4.78 15.04 -14.41
C ASP A 326 3.43 14.50 -13.93
N PHE A 327 2.33 15.20 -14.21
CA PHE A 327 0.97 14.76 -13.91
C PHE A 327 0.30 14.19 -15.16
N PHE A 328 -0.19 12.96 -15.06
CA PHE A 328 -1.06 12.41 -16.09
C PHE A 328 -2.41 13.13 -15.99
N ASP A 329 -2.79 13.86 -17.02
CA ASP A 329 -4.15 14.36 -17.19
C ASP A 329 -4.99 13.23 -17.83
N PRO A 330 -6.04 12.72 -17.14
CA PRO A 330 -6.94 11.74 -17.73
C PRO A 330 -7.57 12.19 -19.06
N ALA A 331 -7.66 13.50 -19.32
CA ALA A 331 -8.15 14.05 -20.59
C ALA A 331 -7.17 13.83 -21.77
N GLU A 332 -5.91 13.46 -21.50
CA GLU A 332 -4.92 13.06 -22.51
C GLU A 332 -4.97 11.55 -22.83
N GLY A 333 -5.94 10.84 -22.27
CA GLY A 333 -6.19 9.43 -22.59
C GLY A 333 -6.58 9.23 -24.06
N PRO A 334 -6.37 8.03 -24.63
CA PRO A 334 -6.79 7.73 -25.99
C PRO A 334 -8.32 7.86 -26.16
N ASP A 335 -8.77 8.37 -27.32
CA ASP A 335 -10.20 8.55 -27.66
C ASP A 335 -11.02 7.25 -27.61
N SER A 336 -10.37 6.12 -27.82
CA SER A 336 -10.98 4.79 -27.69
C SER A 336 -9.93 3.73 -27.40
N VAL A 337 -10.34 2.68 -26.70
CA VAL A 337 -9.47 1.54 -26.37
C VAL A 337 -10.25 0.24 -26.53
N ALA A 338 -9.66 -0.73 -27.21
CA ALA A 338 -10.21 -2.07 -27.30
C ALA A 338 -9.99 -2.83 -25.98
N PHE A 339 -11.07 -3.33 -25.40
CA PHE A 339 -10.99 -4.32 -24.32
C PHE A 339 -10.77 -5.70 -24.96
N ASN A 340 -9.76 -6.41 -24.48
CA ASN A 340 -9.42 -7.73 -25.02
C ASN A 340 -10.22 -8.78 -24.27
N ASN A 341 -11.21 -9.39 -24.92
CA ASN A 341 -12.09 -10.42 -24.31
C ASN A 341 -11.44 -11.81 -24.29
N LYS A 342 -10.12 -11.92 -24.32
CA LYS A 342 -9.47 -13.24 -24.33
C LYS A 342 -9.72 -13.90 -22.97
N GLU A 343 -10.54 -14.94 -22.98
CA GLU A 343 -11.00 -15.73 -21.82
C GLU A 343 -9.85 -16.39 -21.03
N GLU A 344 -8.59 -16.26 -21.45
CA GLU A 344 -7.46 -17.03 -20.92
C GLU A 344 -6.25 -16.19 -20.47
N ILE A 345 -6.44 -14.93 -20.08
CA ILE A 345 -5.34 -14.17 -19.45
C ILE A 345 -5.15 -14.70 -18.02
N ARG A 346 -4.11 -15.52 -17.82
CA ARG A 346 -3.72 -16.01 -16.49
C ARG A 346 -2.73 -15.06 -15.80
N PRO A 347 -2.79 -14.92 -14.48
CA PRO A 347 -1.78 -14.19 -13.74
C PRO A 347 -0.42 -14.89 -13.88
N LYS A 348 0.63 -14.12 -14.17
CA LYS A 348 2.01 -14.60 -14.10
C LYS A 348 2.31 -15.01 -12.66
N PRO A 349 3.05 -16.11 -12.46
CA PRO A 349 3.48 -16.50 -11.13
C PRO A 349 4.30 -15.37 -10.48
N ARG A 350 4.26 -15.34 -9.16
CA ARG A 350 5.10 -14.43 -8.40
C ARG A 350 6.54 -14.80 -8.70
N ALA A 351 7.36 -13.81 -9.06
CA ALA A 351 8.79 -14.04 -9.10
C ALA A 351 9.23 -14.38 -7.67
N VAL A 352 9.62 -15.64 -7.43
CA VAL A 352 10.22 -16.03 -6.17
C VAL A 352 11.42 -15.11 -6.00
N LEU A 353 11.42 -14.30 -4.92
CA LEU A 353 12.62 -13.54 -4.57
C LEU A 353 13.72 -14.60 -4.51
N PRO A 354 14.77 -14.52 -5.34
CA PRO A 354 15.82 -15.52 -5.30
C PRO A 354 16.22 -15.59 -3.84
N ILE A 355 16.15 -16.80 -3.26
CA ILE A 355 16.63 -17.04 -1.89
C ILE A 355 17.97 -16.34 -1.88
N ARG A 356 18.05 -15.20 -1.18
CA ARG A 356 19.31 -14.49 -1.08
C ARG A 356 20.15 -15.53 -0.39
N LYS A 357 21.07 -16.17 -1.14
CA LYS A 357 22.03 -17.09 -0.54
C LYS A 357 22.49 -16.39 0.72
N PRO A 358 22.42 -17.05 1.90
CA PRO A 358 22.86 -16.42 3.12
C PRO A 358 24.17 -15.73 2.83
N ILE A 359 24.29 -14.48 3.30
CA ILE A 359 25.46 -13.63 3.13
C ILE A 359 26.63 -14.33 3.85
N LYS A 360 27.12 -15.40 3.24
CA LYS A 360 28.24 -16.24 3.65
C LYS A 360 29.27 -16.26 2.51
N ASP A 361 28.83 -16.04 1.26
CA ASP A 361 29.70 -15.98 0.08
C ASP A 361 29.80 -14.60 -0.59
N ARG A 362 29.02 -13.59 -0.16
CA ARG A 362 29.48 -12.22 -0.35
C ARG A 362 30.54 -12.04 0.72
N GLY A 363 31.79 -12.18 0.32
CA GLY A 363 32.93 -11.98 1.19
C GLY A 363 32.62 -10.85 2.17
N ALA A 364 32.75 -11.16 3.45
CA ALA A 364 32.83 -10.15 4.51
C ALA A 364 33.94 -9.11 4.21
N ASP A 365 34.72 -9.34 3.16
CA ASP A 365 35.71 -8.46 2.58
C ASP A 365 35.17 -7.64 1.39
N LYS A 366 34.13 -6.84 1.61
CA LYS A 366 34.36 -5.43 1.28
C LYS A 366 34.89 -4.78 2.54
N VAL A 367 36.13 -5.18 2.88
CA VAL A 367 36.96 -4.38 3.77
C VAL A 367 37.04 -3.02 3.08
N TYR A 368 36.35 -2.03 3.63
CA TYR A 368 36.80 -0.66 3.46
C TYR A 368 38.23 -0.68 3.97
N SER A 369 39.20 -0.74 3.05
CA SER A 369 40.58 -1.16 3.33
C SER A 369 41.27 -0.33 4.43
N LYS A 370 40.67 0.77 4.87
CA LYS A 370 41.08 1.60 5.99
C LYS A 370 39.87 2.24 6.68
N GLN A 371 39.20 1.51 7.58
CA GLN A 371 38.41 2.19 8.62
C GLN A 371 39.39 2.77 9.64
N ARG A 372 39.53 4.10 9.65
CA ARG A 372 40.15 4.80 10.78
C ARG A 372 39.06 5.19 11.75
N ILE A 373 39.14 4.66 12.96
CA ILE A 373 38.38 5.12 14.11
C ILE A 373 39.29 6.09 14.83
N GLU A 374 38.92 7.36 14.85
CA GLU A 374 39.59 8.33 15.71
C GLU A 374 38.70 8.59 16.91
N THR A 375 39.29 8.35 18.08
CA THR A 375 38.68 8.62 19.36
C THR A 375 39.32 9.86 19.95
N PHE A 376 38.51 10.79 20.45
CA PHE A 376 39.04 11.99 21.08
C PHE A 376 38.38 12.26 22.42
N HIS A 377 39.21 12.74 23.34
CA HIS A 377 38.81 13.11 24.68
C HIS A 377 38.43 14.60 24.67
N LEU A 378 37.22 14.92 25.13
CA LEU A 378 36.84 16.30 25.37
C LEU A 378 37.47 16.76 26.69
N PRO A 379 38.01 17.98 26.77
CA PRO A 379 38.40 18.59 28.04
C PRO A 379 37.20 18.62 28.99
N ALA A 380 37.41 18.27 30.26
CA ALA A 380 36.34 18.18 31.26
C ALA A 380 35.63 19.53 31.51
N ASP A 381 36.25 20.64 31.11
CA ASP A 381 35.80 22.03 31.22
C ASP A 381 35.17 22.59 29.94
N HIS A 382 34.89 21.76 28.94
CA HIS A 382 34.31 22.22 27.68
C HIS A 382 32.91 22.84 27.87
N PRO A 383 32.60 24.04 27.33
CA PRO A 383 31.40 24.82 27.67
C PRO A 383 30.07 24.21 27.21
N TYR A 384 30.11 23.15 26.41
CA TYR A 384 28.91 22.53 25.83
C TYR A 384 28.75 21.08 26.29
N LYS A 385 27.63 20.78 26.98
CA LYS A 385 27.26 19.41 27.40
C LYS A 385 26.78 18.52 26.26
N ARG A 386 26.44 19.06 25.08
CA ARG A 386 26.15 18.33 23.83
C ARG A 386 26.46 19.23 22.64
N TRP A 387 27.03 18.65 21.59
CA TRP A 387 27.33 19.36 20.35
C TRP A 387 26.22 19.17 19.33
N THR A 388 25.87 20.25 18.63
CA THR A 388 25.03 20.20 17.42
C THR A 388 25.87 19.77 16.21
N LYS A 389 25.21 19.27 15.16
CA LYS A 389 25.87 18.90 13.89
C LYS A 389 26.71 20.06 13.30
N LYS A 390 26.20 21.30 13.39
CA LYS A 390 26.89 22.50 12.89
C LYS A 390 28.19 22.77 13.67
N GLN A 391 28.17 22.59 14.98
CA GLN A 391 29.35 22.75 15.83
C GLN A 391 30.40 21.67 15.57
N MET A 392 29.97 20.42 15.38
CA MET A 392 30.91 19.33 15.05
C MET A 392 31.63 19.56 13.73
N ILE A 393 30.91 20.07 12.72
CA ILE A 393 31.51 20.40 11.42
C ILE A 393 32.53 21.54 11.59
N ALA A 394 32.16 22.62 12.30
CA ALA A 394 33.05 23.75 12.51
C ALA A 394 34.37 23.39 13.22
N GLU A 395 34.34 22.56 14.26
CA GLU A 395 35.56 22.11 14.96
C GLU A 395 36.44 21.21 14.08
N LEU A 396 35.83 20.35 13.27
CA LEU A 396 36.57 19.54 12.31
C LEU A 396 37.26 20.44 11.27
N ASP A 397 36.59 21.49 10.82
CA ASP A 397 37.16 22.47 9.89
C ASP A 397 38.32 23.26 10.52
N THR A 398 38.17 23.74 11.76
CA THR A 398 39.24 24.44 12.50
C THR A 398 40.48 23.56 12.73
N ARG A 399 40.31 22.25 12.92
CA ARG A 399 41.45 21.31 13.05
C ARG A 399 42.13 21.02 11.72
N ASN A 400 41.38 21.04 10.63
CA ASN A 400 41.91 20.93 9.27
C ASN A 400 42.83 22.12 8.93
N GLU A 401 42.46 23.33 9.35
CA GLU A 401 43.27 24.54 9.16
C GLU A 401 44.58 24.54 9.96
N ASN A 402 44.63 23.82 11.10
CA ASN A 402 45.81 23.71 11.96
C ASN A 402 46.83 22.61 11.54
N GLY A 403 46.77 22.12 10.30
CA GLY A 403 47.86 21.34 9.69
C GLY A 403 47.77 19.82 9.80
N LYS A 404 46.60 19.25 10.10
CA LYS A 404 46.31 17.83 9.82
C LYS A 404 45.29 17.76 8.67
N PRO A 405 45.72 17.54 7.42
CA PRO A 405 44.78 17.56 6.30
C PRO A 405 43.90 16.30 6.29
N LEU A 406 42.61 16.43 6.57
CA LEU A 406 41.57 15.52 6.11
C LEU A 406 41.08 15.98 4.73
N ILE A 407 41.37 15.22 3.68
CA ILE A 407 40.78 15.46 2.35
C ILE A 407 39.32 14.99 2.39
N PHE A 408 38.36 15.92 2.31
CA PHE A 408 36.95 15.60 2.11
C PHE A 408 36.58 15.79 0.65
N ASN A 409 36.21 14.71 -0.03
CA ASN A 409 35.62 14.78 -1.35
C ASN A 409 34.17 14.28 -1.26
N SER A 410 33.25 15.20 -0.98
CA SER A 410 31.82 14.87 -0.99
C SER A 410 31.25 15.14 -2.38
N SER A 411 31.34 14.17 -3.28
CA SER A 411 30.47 14.16 -4.45
C SER A 411 29.07 13.78 -3.98
N LYS A 412 28.12 14.71 -4.12
CA LYS A 412 26.68 14.56 -3.90
C LYS A 412 26.18 13.12 -4.16
N LYS A 413 25.82 12.36 -3.09
CA LYS A 413 24.65 11.43 -3.01
C LYS A 413 24.64 10.39 -1.87
N ASN A 414 25.66 10.27 -1.01
CA ASN A 414 25.61 9.32 0.11
C ASN A 414 25.86 10.00 1.47
N VAL A 415 24.85 10.67 2.01
CA VAL A 415 24.87 11.12 3.41
C VAL A 415 24.58 9.91 4.29
N GLY A 416 25.63 9.17 4.63
CA GLY A 416 25.65 8.11 5.63
C GLY A 416 26.58 8.45 6.78
N MET A 417 26.51 9.67 7.33
CA MET A 417 27.07 9.92 8.67
C MET A 417 26.05 9.47 9.71
N MET A 418 26.29 8.32 10.34
CA MET A 418 25.60 7.95 11.58
C MET A 418 26.30 8.68 12.74
N TYR A 419 25.63 9.65 13.33
CA TYR A 419 26.03 10.21 14.63
C TYR A 419 25.42 9.35 15.73
N LEU A 420 26.22 8.53 16.40
CA LEU A 420 25.79 7.87 17.64
C LEU A 420 26.00 8.87 18.80
N LEU A 421 24.93 9.57 19.17
CA LEU A 421 24.89 10.38 20.40
C LEU A 421 24.69 9.44 21.59
N LEU A 422 25.78 8.93 22.17
CA LEU A 422 25.72 8.30 23.48
C LEU A 422 25.56 9.39 24.56
N LYS A 423 24.75 9.09 25.58
CA LYS A 423 24.54 9.99 26.72
C LYS A 423 25.86 10.27 27.41
N ASN A 424 26.09 11.56 27.66
CA ASN A 424 27.30 12.13 28.25
C ASN A 424 27.35 11.85 29.76
N ASP A 425 28.17 10.90 30.18
CA ASP A 425 28.73 10.75 31.53
C ASP A 425 30.21 10.31 31.43
N GLY A 426 31.02 11.09 30.70
CA GLY A 426 32.48 10.99 30.79
C GLY A 426 33.21 10.03 29.86
N ASP A 427 32.55 9.36 28.91
CA ASP A 427 33.22 8.41 28.01
C ASP A 427 33.25 8.82 26.53
N GLU A 428 34.26 8.26 25.85
CA GLU A 428 34.75 8.49 24.48
C GLU A 428 33.70 8.69 23.37
N VAL A 429 33.95 9.69 22.50
CA VAL A 429 33.21 9.87 21.24
C VAL A 429 34.03 9.28 20.10
N SER A 430 33.51 8.22 19.47
CA SER A 430 34.11 7.59 18.28
C SER A 430 33.43 8.08 17.00
N VAL A 431 34.21 8.58 16.05
CA VAL A 431 33.72 8.91 14.70
C VAL A 431 34.31 7.93 13.70
N THR A 432 33.47 7.37 12.82
CA THR A 432 33.87 6.37 11.82
C THR A 432 33.81 6.97 10.43
N TYR A 433 34.89 6.82 9.66
CA TYR A 433 34.94 7.18 8.25
C TYR A 433 35.15 5.94 7.37
N ALA A 434 34.70 6.02 6.12
CA ALA A 434 34.90 4.99 5.11
C ALA A 434 35.46 5.64 3.85
N ASP A 435 36.65 5.20 3.42
CA ASP A 435 37.21 5.60 2.13
C ASP A 435 36.32 5.11 0.98
N PRO A 436 36.10 5.91 -0.09
CA PRO A 436 35.41 5.42 -1.26
C PRO A 436 36.23 4.29 -1.93
N PRO A 437 35.58 3.32 -2.59
CA PRO A 437 36.29 2.26 -3.30
C PRO A 437 37.15 2.88 -4.41
N ARG A 438 38.46 2.59 -4.39
CA ARG A 438 39.34 2.84 -5.54
C ARG A 438 38.83 1.98 -6.70
N ALA A 439 38.47 2.60 -7.81
CA ALA A 439 38.26 1.88 -9.05
C ALA A 439 39.59 1.23 -9.46
N GLU A 440 39.64 -0.09 -9.51
CA GLU A 440 40.71 -0.78 -10.20
C GLU A 440 40.60 -0.42 -11.69
N SER A 441 41.64 0.23 -12.20
CA SER A 441 41.78 0.63 -13.60
C SER A 441 41.74 -0.62 -14.49
N GLY A 442 40.60 -0.86 -15.14
CA GLY A 442 40.45 -2.08 -15.93
C GLY A 442 39.22 -2.15 -16.81
N SER A 443 38.88 -1.12 -17.60
CA SER A 443 38.20 -1.30 -18.90
C SER A 443 38.03 0.02 -19.65
N LYS A 444 38.38 -0.03 -20.94
CA LYS A 444 38.43 1.07 -21.91
C LYS A 444 37.11 1.83 -22.04
N SER A 445 37.16 3.16 -21.95
CA SER A 445 36.13 4.08 -22.40
C SER A 445 36.13 4.20 -23.93
N ILE A 446 34.97 4.01 -24.56
CA ILE A 446 34.69 4.51 -25.91
C ILE A 446 34.14 5.93 -25.75
N ALA A 447 34.73 6.84 -26.52
CA ALA A 447 34.46 8.27 -26.54
C ALA A 447 33.06 8.62 -27.06
N GLY A 448 32.52 9.74 -26.59
CA GLY A 448 31.30 10.35 -27.08
C GLY A 448 31.15 11.78 -26.54
N THR A 449 31.85 12.69 -27.21
CA THR A 449 31.63 14.14 -27.40
C THR A 449 30.88 14.97 -26.34
N LYS A 450 31.60 16.03 -25.91
CA LYS A 450 31.15 17.26 -25.28
C LYS A 450 29.96 17.90 -26.02
N ASP A 451 29.11 18.58 -25.25
CA ASP A 451 28.73 19.95 -25.59
C ASP A 451 28.74 20.81 -24.33
N GLU A 452 29.29 22.01 -24.52
CA GLU A 452 29.53 23.08 -23.56
C GLU A 452 28.32 24.00 -23.54
N THR A 453 27.77 24.34 -22.37
CA THR A 453 27.15 25.65 -22.14
C THR A 453 27.09 25.99 -20.65
N GLU A 454 27.85 27.03 -20.33
CA GLU A 454 27.51 28.19 -19.51
C GLU A 454 27.28 28.02 -18.00
N GLU A 455 28.26 28.59 -17.30
CA GLU A 455 28.31 28.99 -15.91
C GLU A 455 27.20 30.01 -15.60
N GLY A 456 26.42 29.74 -14.56
CA GLY A 456 25.55 30.70 -13.90
C GLY A 456 25.77 30.60 -12.40
N GLU A 457 26.52 31.56 -11.85
CA GLU A 457 26.64 31.83 -10.43
C GLU A 457 25.25 32.07 -9.83
N TYR A 458 24.94 31.40 -8.72
CA TYR A 458 23.81 31.76 -7.87
C TYR A 458 24.33 32.07 -6.47
N ASP A 459 24.32 33.35 -6.16
CA ASP A 459 24.55 33.92 -4.85
C ASP A 459 23.54 33.40 -3.83
N ALA A 460 24.06 33.13 -2.63
CA ALA A 460 23.28 32.88 -1.45
C ALA A 460 22.62 34.20 -1.00
N ALA A 461 21.29 34.26 -1.07
CA ALA A 461 20.53 35.23 -0.30
C ALA A 461 19.91 34.51 0.90
N ASP A 462 20.50 34.81 2.06
CA ASP A 462 19.77 34.86 3.33
C ASP A 462 18.56 35.78 3.15
N ASP A 463 17.38 35.39 3.60
CA ASP A 463 16.41 36.38 4.07
C ASP A 463 15.40 35.82 5.06
N ASP A 464 15.31 36.59 6.14
CA ASP A 464 14.59 36.37 7.38
C ASP A 464 13.06 36.33 7.19
N TRP A 465 12.44 35.41 7.93
CA TRP A 465 11.00 35.38 8.15
C TRP A 465 10.58 36.45 9.16
N LYS A 466 9.69 37.35 8.73
CA LYS A 466 8.74 38.03 9.63
C LYS A 466 7.32 37.60 9.27
N GLU A 467 6.66 36.99 10.25
CA GLU A 467 5.21 36.81 10.28
C GLU A 467 4.57 38.19 10.41
N GLU A 468 3.70 38.56 9.49
CA GLU A 468 2.67 39.57 9.73
C GLU A 468 1.34 38.84 9.84
N GLU A 469 0.75 38.95 11.03
CA GLU A 469 -0.66 38.73 11.30
C GLU A 469 -1.46 39.78 10.52
N GLU A 470 -2.51 39.35 9.81
CA GLU A 470 -3.63 40.25 9.51
C GLU A 470 -4.93 39.54 9.89
N ASP A 471 -5.56 40.13 10.91
CA ASP A 471 -6.98 40.08 11.22
C ASP A 471 -7.79 40.71 10.08
N ASP A 472 -8.81 39.99 9.59
CA ASP A 472 -10.21 40.44 9.43
C ASP A 472 -11.10 39.32 8.86
#